data_AF-A0A3D3BN44-F1
#
_entry.id   AF-A0A3D3BN44-F1
#
_cell.length_a   1.000
_cell.length_b   1.000
_cell.length_c   1.000
_cell.angle_alpha   90.00
_cell.angle_beta   90.00
_cell.angle_gamma   90.00
#
_symmetry.space_group_name_H-M   'P 1'
#
loop_
_entity.id
_entity.type
_entity.pdbx_description
1 polymer ?
#
loop_
_entity_poly.entity_id
_entity_poly.type
_entity_poly.pdbx_seq_one_letter_code
_entity_poly.pdbx_strand_id
1 'polypeptide(L)'
;MRASKPLEIRCVTDSAGLLDVCLGPSDHAPLTVKLLALVPGGVVRQFNSRMRRQWWDRTNRLGRSSGLHRAMSAQQREEMIRKLHSSVKADPASAGREFLDDLMKVQGVTFERFWVDTSPPNAVCADRIFQVAPDALFVHMVRDGRDTAASVMAEPWGPSTPQAAIAWWEGRMRRAHHSLDKVPHEQVL
;
A
#
# COMPACT_ATOMS: atom_id res chain seq x y z
N MET A 1 -18.86 -8.37 -2.51
CA MET A 1 -17.54 -7.78 -2.28
C MET A 1 -17.14 -7.98 -0.82
N ARG A 2 -15.85 -8.07 -0.52
CA ARG A 2 -15.32 -8.15 0.85
C ARG A 2 -14.28 -7.06 1.05
N ALA A 3 -14.45 -6.25 2.09
CA ALA A 3 -13.42 -5.30 2.50
C ALA A 3 -12.27 -6.01 3.22
N SER A 4 -11.06 -5.50 3.04
CA SER A 4 -9.85 -5.95 3.72
C SER A 4 -9.94 -5.72 5.24
N LYS A 5 -9.21 -6.53 6.01
CA LYS A 5 -9.09 -6.46 7.47
C LYS A 5 -7.59 -6.48 7.85
N PRO A 6 -6.99 -5.33 8.20
CA PRO A 6 -7.61 -4.02 8.36
C PRO A 6 -8.02 -3.42 7.00
N LEU A 7 -8.88 -2.40 7.02
CA LEU A 7 -9.34 -1.70 5.81
C LEU A 7 -8.19 -1.08 4.99
N GLU A 8 -7.06 -0.79 5.65
CA GLU A 8 -5.85 -0.27 5.02
C GLU A 8 -4.72 -1.30 5.04
N ILE A 9 -4.48 -1.95 3.91
CA ILE A 9 -3.37 -2.88 3.69
C ILE A 9 -2.06 -2.11 3.41
N ARG A 10 -1.56 -1.48 4.46
CA ARG A 10 -0.38 -0.61 4.40
C ARG A 10 0.90 -1.30 3.89
N CYS A 11 1.04 -2.61 4.06
CA CYS A 11 2.25 -3.33 3.63
C CYS A 11 2.45 -3.33 2.10
N VAL A 12 1.43 -3.00 1.31
CA VAL A 12 1.54 -2.92 -0.15
C VAL A 12 2.22 -1.62 -0.56
N THR A 13 1.66 -0.48 -0.13
CA THR A 13 2.02 0.86 -0.65
C THR A 13 2.86 1.71 0.28
N ASP A 14 2.97 1.37 1.57
CA ASP A 14 3.91 2.10 2.45
C ASP A 14 5.33 1.96 1.90
N SER A 15 6.17 2.96 2.19
CA SER A 15 7.61 2.92 1.93
C SER A 15 8.28 1.64 2.43
N ALA A 16 9.17 1.07 1.62
CA ALA A 16 9.75 -0.26 1.81
C ALA A 16 8.70 -1.38 1.93
N GLY A 17 7.53 -1.17 1.31
CA GLY A 17 6.43 -2.13 1.16
C GLY A 17 6.63 -3.11 0.02
N LEU A 18 5.59 -3.89 -0.26
CA LEU A 18 5.57 -4.91 -1.32
C LEU A 18 6.01 -4.34 -2.66
N LEU A 19 5.48 -3.18 -3.04
CA LEU A 19 5.81 -2.56 -4.33
C LEU A 19 7.30 -2.21 -4.42
N ASP A 20 7.94 -1.79 -3.33
CA ASP A 20 9.37 -1.47 -3.32
C ASP A 20 10.23 -2.74 -3.29
N VAL A 21 9.74 -3.83 -2.70
CA VAL A 21 10.39 -5.15 -2.74
C VAL A 21 10.36 -5.74 -4.14
N CYS A 22 9.22 -5.63 -4.85
CA CYS A 22 9.06 -6.19 -6.19
C CYS A 22 9.66 -5.28 -7.28
N LEU A 23 9.39 -3.98 -7.24
CA LEU A 23 9.67 -3.07 -8.36
C LEU A 23 10.83 -2.10 -8.07
N GLY A 24 11.42 -2.17 -6.88
CA GLY A 24 12.35 -1.17 -6.39
C GLY A 24 11.65 0.12 -5.93
N PRO A 25 12.35 1.05 -5.24
CA PRO A 25 11.76 2.29 -4.76
C PRO A 25 11.32 3.21 -5.92
N SER A 26 10.16 3.87 -5.79
CA SER A 26 9.76 4.89 -6.77
C SER A 26 10.59 6.18 -6.69
N ASP A 27 10.46 7.02 -7.70
CA ASP A 27 11.09 8.36 -7.71
C ASP A 27 10.65 9.24 -6.53
N HIS A 28 9.43 9.03 -6.03
CA HIS A 28 8.89 9.73 -4.87
C HIS A 28 9.14 9.01 -3.54
N ALA A 29 9.85 7.88 -3.53
CA ALA A 29 10.18 7.18 -2.30
C ALA A 29 11.06 8.06 -1.39
N PRO A 30 10.90 7.99 -0.06
CA PRO A 30 11.77 8.69 0.87
C PRO A 30 13.25 8.34 0.65
N LEU A 31 14.15 9.30 0.89
CA LEU A 31 15.60 9.10 0.74
C LEU A 31 16.10 7.89 1.54
N THR A 32 15.53 7.64 2.71
CA THR A 32 15.84 6.48 3.54
C THR A 32 15.58 5.15 2.82
N VAL A 33 14.50 5.04 2.03
CA VAL A 33 14.21 3.84 1.24
C VAL A 33 15.18 3.72 0.06
N LYS A 34 15.48 4.83 -0.61
CA LYS A 34 16.44 4.85 -1.72
C LYS A 34 17.83 4.41 -1.25
N LEU A 35 18.29 4.90 -0.11
CA LEU A 35 19.56 4.46 0.52
C LEU A 35 19.52 2.98 0.93
N LEU A 36 18.39 2.50 1.48
CA LEU A 36 18.22 1.08 1.79
C LEU A 36 18.32 0.18 0.56
N ALA A 37 17.89 0.64 -0.62
CA ALA A 37 17.99 -0.12 -1.86
C ALA A 37 19.43 -0.27 -2.37
N LEU A 38 20.36 0.62 -1.96
CA LEU A 38 21.79 0.49 -2.26
C LEU A 38 22.47 -0.62 -1.45
N VAL A 39 21.87 -1.02 -0.31
CA VAL A 39 22.38 -2.10 0.53
C VAL A 39 21.76 -3.41 0.06
N PRO A 40 22.56 -4.45 -0.27
CA PRO A 40 22.02 -5.76 -0.65
C PRO A 40 20.99 -6.28 0.37
N GLY A 41 19.76 -6.51 -0.09
CA GLY A 41 18.64 -6.96 0.72
C GLY A 41 18.10 -5.94 1.74
N GLY A 42 18.49 -4.66 1.69
CA GLY A 42 18.10 -3.64 2.65
C GLY A 42 16.59 -3.38 2.69
N VAL A 43 15.96 -3.18 1.53
CA VAL A 43 14.50 -3.02 1.41
C VAL A 43 13.77 -4.26 1.91
N VAL A 44 14.23 -5.45 1.53
CA VAL A 44 13.66 -6.74 1.97
C VAL A 44 13.73 -6.89 3.50
N ARG A 45 14.87 -6.58 4.13
CA ARG A 45 15.00 -6.59 5.59
C ARG A 45 14.05 -5.60 6.26
N GLN A 46 13.87 -4.42 5.68
CA GLN A 46 12.95 -3.40 6.21
C GLN A 46 11.48 -3.83 6.08
N PHE A 47 11.09 -4.40 4.94
CA PHE A 47 9.78 -4.99 4.71
C PHE A 47 9.48 -6.07 5.76
N ASN A 48 10.41 -6.99 5.93
CA ASN A 48 10.35 -8.07 6.91
C ASN A 48 10.15 -7.58 8.35
N SER A 49 10.90 -6.55 8.74
CA SER A 49 10.75 -5.94 10.06
C SER A 49 9.35 -5.34 10.24
N ARG A 50 8.85 -4.61 9.23
CA ARG A 50 7.53 -3.95 9.28
C ARG A 50 6.36 -4.93 9.26
N MET A 51 6.45 -5.99 8.47
CA MET A 51 5.47 -7.09 8.46
C MET A 51 5.30 -7.73 9.84
N ARG A 52 6.35 -7.77 10.66
CA ARG A 52 6.35 -8.34 12.02
C ARG A 52 6.02 -7.31 13.11
N ARG A 53 6.01 -6.03 12.77
CA ARG A 53 5.87 -4.91 13.72
C ARG A 53 4.77 -3.96 13.26
N GLN A 54 5.12 -2.84 12.61
CA GLN A 54 4.21 -1.72 12.35
C GLN A 54 2.98 -2.08 11.51
N TRP A 55 3.06 -3.09 10.65
CA TRP A 55 1.90 -3.56 9.88
C TRP A 55 1.17 -4.73 10.56
N TRP A 56 1.85 -5.43 11.46
CA TRP A 56 1.28 -6.56 12.20
C TRP A 56 0.22 -6.11 13.19
N ASP A 57 0.61 -5.25 14.13
CA ASP A 57 -0.23 -4.68 15.16
C ASP A 57 0.14 -3.21 15.34
N ARG A 58 -0.88 -2.36 15.21
CA ARG A 58 -0.78 -0.90 15.26
C ARG A 58 -2.03 -0.32 15.88
N THR A 59 -1.88 0.82 16.54
CA THR A 59 -3.00 1.59 17.05
C THR A 59 -3.65 2.40 15.93
N ASN A 60 -4.97 2.27 15.74
CA ASN A 60 -5.73 3.08 14.80
C ASN A 60 -6.09 4.46 15.37
N ARG A 61 -6.74 5.32 14.57
CA ARG A 61 -7.17 6.67 15.00
C ARG A 61 -8.11 6.69 16.21
N LEU A 62 -8.76 5.58 16.53
CA LEU A 62 -9.66 5.43 17.67
C LEU A 62 -8.95 4.87 18.92
N GLY A 63 -7.62 4.76 18.90
CA GLY A 63 -6.85 4.20 20.01
C GLY A 63 -6.95 2.67 20.14
N ARG A 64 -7.49 1.97 19.13
CA ARG A 64 -7.71 0.52 19.18
C ARG A 64 -6.65 -0.23 18.37
N SER A 65 -6.32 -1.45 18.80
CA SER A 65 -5.47 -2.35 18.03
C SER A 65 -6.08 -2.65 16.65
N SER A 66 -5.22 -2.64 15.64
CA SER A 66 -5.52 -2.88 14.23
C SER A 66 -4.27 -3.42 13.54
N GLY A 67 -4.39 -3.96 12.33
CA GLY A 67 -3.25 -4.52 11.61
C GLY A 67 -3.53 -5.92 11.09
N LEU A 68 -2.53 -6.49 10.43
CA LEU A 68 -2.63 -7.76 9.71
C LEU A 68 -3.02 -8.94 10.61
N HIS A 69 -2.68 -8.88 11.91
CA HIS A 69 -3.06 -9.92 12.89
C HIS A 69 -4.57 -10.16 13.00
N ARG A 70 -5.40 -9.22 12.53
CA ARG A 70 -6.86 -9.34 12.54
C ARG A 70 -7.42 -10.33 11.53
N ALA A 71 -6.61 -10.73 10.55
CA ALA A 71 -7.04 -11.60 9.46
C ALA A 71 -6.10 -12.77 9.21
N MET A 72 -4.81 -12.65 9.54
CA MET A 72 -3.84 -13.73 9.36
C MET A 72 -3.15 -14.09 10.67
N SER A 73 -2.72 -15.35 10.80
CA SER A 73 -1.85 -15.82 11.88
C SER A 73 -0.38 -15.47 11.63
N ALA A 74 0.43 -15.49 12.67
CA ALA A 74 1.87 -15.25 12.53
C ALA A 74 2.53 -16.29 11.62
N GLN A 75 2.06 -17.54 11.64
CA GLN A 75 2.55 -18.60 10.75
C GLN A 75 2.23 -18.30 9.28
N GLN A 76 1.00 -17.87 8.98
CA GLN A 76 0.60 -17.46 7.63
C GLN A 76 1.44 -16.28 7.14
N ARG A 77 1.71 -15.30 8.01
CA ARG A 77 2.62 -14.19 7.70
C ARG A 77 4.01 -14.68 7.30
N GLU A 78 4.63 -15.55 8.10
CA GLU A 78 5.97 -16.06 7.82
C GLU A 78 6.01 -16.90 6.53
N GLU A 79 4.95 -17.66 6.25
CA GLU A 79 4.78 -18.39 4.99
C GLU A 79 4.80 -17.45 3.78
N MET A 80 3.97 -16.41 3.81
CA MET A 80 3.90 -15.42 2.73
C MET A 80 5.23 -14.70 2.50
N ILE A 81 5.91 -14.32 3.58
CA ILE A 81 7.24 -13.69 3.51
C ILE A 81 8.25 -14.63 2.84
N ARG A 82 8.26 -15.91 3.22
CA ARG A 82 9.22 -16.88 2.67
C ARG A 82 8.96 -17.14 1.19
N LYS A 83 7.69 -17.32 0.79
CA LYS A 83 7.30 -17.48 -0.61
C LYS A 83 7.76 -16.30 -1.45
N LEU A 84 7.44 -15.08 -1.01
CA LEU A 84 7.88 -13.84 -1.67
C LEU A 84 9.39 -13.82 -1.90
N HIS A 85 10.20 -14.12 -0.88
CA HIS A 85 11.65 -14.12 -1.05
C HIS A 85 12.18 -15.19 -2.01
N SER A 86 11.50 -16.34 -2.09
CA SER A 86 11.93 -17.44 -2.94
C SER A 86 11.77 -17.14 -4.44
N SER A 87 10.81 -16.28 -4.80
CA SER A 87 10.47 -15.98 -6.19
C SER A 87 10.78 -14.55 -6.63
N VAL A 88 10.82 -13.56 -5.72
CA VAL A 88 10.92 -12.13 -6.09
C VAL A 88 12.17 -11.77 -6.88
N LYS A 89 13.29 -12.48 -6.71
CA LYS A 89 14.51 -12.21 -7.50
C LYS A 89 14.38 -12.68 -8.95
N ALA A 90 13.65 -13.77 -9.17
CA ALA A 90 13.49 -14.37 -10.49
C ALA A 90 12.36 -13.70 -11.28
N ASP A 91 11.22 -13.49 -10.64
CA ASP A 91 10.05 -12.82 -11.22
C ASP A 91 9.36 -11.95 -10.16
N PRO A 92 9.77 -10.67 -10.04
CA PRO A 92 9.24 -9.79 -9.01
C PRO A 92 7.75 -9.48 -9.16
N ALA A 93 7.24 -9.40 -10.40
CA ALA A 93 5.85 -9.07 -10.67
C ALA A 93 4.93 -10.24 -10.26
N SER A 94 5.27 -11.46 -10.69
CA SER A 94 4.53 -12.66 -10.30
C SER A 94 4.63 -12.93 -8.79
N ALA A 95 5.79 -12.68 -8.17
CA ALA A 95 5.93 -12.82 -6.72
C ALA A 95 5.06 -11.81 -5.95
N GLY A 96 4.94 -10.57 -6.46
CA GLY A 96 4.03 -9.56 -5.93
C GLY A 96 2.56 -9.98 -6.08
N ARG A 97 2.20 -10.52 -7.25
CA ARG A 97 0.86 -11.07 -7.51
C ARG A 97 0.51 -12.18 -6.53
N GLU A 98 1.38 -13.17 -6.40
CA GLU A 98 1.17 -14.32 -5.54
C GLU A 98 1.03 -13.89 -4.06
N PHE A 99 1.82 -12.90 -3.62
CA PHE A 99 1.67 -12.33 -2.29
C PHE A 99 0.29 -11.69 -2.08
N LEU A 100 -0.23 -10.94 -3.06
CA LEU A 100 -1.57 -10.34 -2.99
C LEU A 100 -2.68 -11.40 -3.00
N ASP A 101 -2.54 -12.45 -3.82
CA ASP A 101 -3.49 -13.56 -3.86
C ASP A 101 -3.51 -14.33 -2.53
N ASP A 102 -2.34 -14.61 -1.94
CA ASP A 102 -2.24 -15.23 -0.62
C ASP A 102 -2.80 -14.31 0.47
N LEU A 103 -2.56 -12.99 0.37
CA LEU A 103 -3.14 -12.02 1.29
C LEU A 103 -4.66 -12.03 1.22
N MET A 104 -5.23 -12.02 0.02
CA MET A 104 -6.67 -12.12 -0.22
C MET A 104 -7.26 -13.39 0.39
N LYS A 105 -6.60 -14.55 0.22
CA LYS A 105 -7.03 -15.83 0.78
C LYS A 105 -7.02 -15.83 2.31
N VAL A 106 -5.94 -15.35 2.94
CA VAL A 106 -5.88 -15.30 4.42
C VAL A 106 -6.90 -14.32 5.00
N GLN A 107 -7.35 -13.33 4.21
CA GLN A 107 -8.45 -12.42 4.57
C GLN A 107 -9.84 -13.08 4.51
N GLY A 108 -9.91 -14.38 4.15
CA GLY A 108 -11.12 -15.17 4.10
C GLY A 108 -12.00 -14.86 2.90
N VAL A 109 -11.43 -14.37 1.80
CA VAL A 109 -12.11 -14.29 0.51
C VAL A 109 -12.27 -15.71 -0.03
N THR A 110 -13.48 -16.07 -0.42
CA THR A 110 -13.82 -17.43 -0.88
C THR A 110 -14.54 -17.40 -2.21
N PHE A 111 -15.65 -16.68 -2.28
CA PHE A 111 -16.50 -16.59 -3.47
C PHE A 111 -16.81 -15.13 -3.86
N GLU A 112 -16.37 -14.15 -3.06
CA GLU A 112 -16.65 -12.76 -3.34
C GLU A 112 -15.94 -12.30 -4.61
N ARG A 113 -16.73 -11.75 -5.54
CA ARG A 113 -16.22 -11.22 -6.82
C ARG A 113 -15.13 -10.14 -6.67
N PHE A 114 -15.16 -9.37 -5.58
CA PHE A 114 -14.23 -8.28 -5.33
C PHE A 114 -13.72 -8.32 -3.90
N TRP A 115 -12.42 -8.17 -3.74
CA TRP A 115 -11.75 -7.87 -2.48
C TRP A 115 -11.24 -6.42 -2.53
N VAL A 116 -11.54 -5.63 -1.50
CA VAL A 116 -11.37 -4.16 -1.53
C VAL A 116 -10.41 -3.71 -0.46
N ASP A 117 -9.32 -3.08 -0.86
CA ASP A 117 -8.41 -2.31 0.00
C ASP A 117 -8.68 -0.81 -0.15
N THR A 118 -8.86 -0.11 0.96
CA THR A 118 -9.20 1.31 0.98
C THR A 118 -8.02 2.19 1.40
N SER A 119 -6.79 1.70 1.26
CA SER A 119 -5.58 2.47 1.56
C SER A 119 -5.50 3.73 0.67
N PRO A 120 -5.47 4.94 1.24
CA PRO A 120 -5.41 6.18 0.45
C PRO A 120 -4.25 6.26 -0.56
N PRO A 121 -3.04 5.70 -0.30
CA PRO A 121 -1.97 5.69 -1.29
C PRO A 121 -2.24 4.86 -2.55
N ASN A 122 -3.27 4.01 -2.59
CA ASN A 122 -3.54 3.12 -3.74
C ASN A 122 -3.67 3.89 -5.06
N ALA A 123 -4.38 5.02 -5.06
CA ALA A 123 -4.50 5.85 -6.26
C ALA A 123 -3.15 6.44 -6.72
N VAL A 124 -2.29 6.83 -5.76
CA VAL A 124 -0.93 7.34 -6.05
C VAL A 124 0.00 6.23 -6.55
N CYS A 125 -0.26 4.99 -6.19
CA CYS A 125 0.54 3.83 -6.60
C CYS A 125 -0.13 2.99 -7.69
N ALA A 126 -1.17 3.49 -8.36
CA ALA A 126 -2.00 2.69 -9.26
C ALA A 126 -1.21 2.03 -10.40
N ASP A 127 -0.30 2.78 -11.04
CA ASP A 127 0.60 2.28 -12.08
C ASP A 127 1.51 1.14 -11.61
N ARG A 128 1.99 1.22 -10.37
CA ARG A 128 2.83 0.18 -9.74
C ARG A 128 2.02 -1.01 -9.26
N ILE A 129 0.82 -0.79 -8.75
CA ILE A 129 -0.11 -1.87 -8.37
C ILE A 129 -0.51 -2.65 -9.62
N PHE A 130 -0.81 -1.96 -10.73
CA PHE A 130 -1.17 -2.59 -12.00
C PHE A 130 -0.07 -3.52 -12.54
N GLN A 131 1.21 -3.19 -12.33
CA GLN A 131 2.33 -4.05 -12.72
C GLN A 131 2.36 -5.40 -11.97
N VAL A 132 1.86 -5.46 -10.72
CA VAL A 132 1.82 -6.70 -9.92
C VAL A 132 0.42 -7.33 -9.88
N ALA A 133 -0.62 -6.58 -10.20
CA ALA A 133 -2.01 -7.04 -10.25
C ALA A 133 -2.73 -6.39 -11.44
N PRO A 134 -2.57 -6.90 -12.67
CA PRO A 134 -3.15 -6.30 -13.88
C PRO A 134 -4.69 -6.32 -13.94
N ASP A 135 -5.32 -7.12 -13.11
CA ASP A 135 -6.78 -7.22 -12.93
C ASP A 135 -7.30 -6.34 -11.78
N ALA A 136 -6.44 -5.56 -11.12
CA ALA A 136 -6.86 -4.60 -10.11
C ALA A 136 -7.69 -3.47 -10.75
N LEU A 137 -8.77 -3.09 -10.05
CA LEU A 137 -9.61 -1.96 -10.39
C LEU A 137 -9.36 -0.81 -9.40
N PHE A 138 -9.32 0.42 -9.90
CA PHE A 138 -9.00 1.60 -9.12
C PHE A 138 -10.19 2.55 -9.05
N VAL A 139 -10.57 2.93 -7.84
CA VAL A 139 -11.54 4.00 -7.57
C VAL A 139 -10.81 5.14 -6.88
N HIS A 140 -10.72 6.30 -7.53
CA HIS A 140 -10.08 7.48 -6.94
C HIS A 140 -11.13 8.45 -6.40
N MET A 141 -11.29 8.45 -5.08
CA MET A 141 -12.19 9.38 -4.41
C MET A 141 -11.58 10.79 -4.37
N VAL A 142 -12.22 11.75 -5.04
CA VAL A 142 -11.81 13.16 -5.06
C VAL A 142 -12.82 13.99 -4.28
N ARG A 143 -12.33 14.83 -3.36
CA ARG A 143 -13.08 15.80 -2.56
C ARG A 143 -12.46 17.18 -2.76
N ASP A 144 -13.23 18.24 -2.50
CA ASP A 144 -12.72 19.61 -2.49
C ASP A 144 -11.44 19.73 -1.65
N GLY A 145 -10.41 20.33 -2.24
CA GLY A 145 -9.10 20.46 -1.61
C GLY A 145 -9.09 21.32 -0.36
N ARG A 146 -9.96 22.33 -0.27
CA ARG A 146 -10.10 23.20 0.91
C ARG A 146 -10.68 22.43 2.09
N ASP A 147 -11.67 21.60 1.79
CA ASP A 147 -12.37 20.78 2.77
C ASP A 147 -11.47 19.63 3.27
N THR A 148 -10.72 19.01 2.36
CA THR A 148 -9.72 18.01 2.72
C THR A 148 -8.54 18.62 3.49
N ALA A 149 -8.09 19.83 3.12
CA ALA A 149 -7.06 20.57 3.83
C ALA A 149 -7.50 20.88 5.28
N ALA A 150 -8.72 21.38 5.48
CA ALA A 150 -9.26 21.62 6.82
C ALA A 150 -9.33 20.33 7.65
N SER A 151 -9.77 19.22 7.05
CA SER A 151 -9.84 17.92 7.74
C SER A 151 -8.47 17.38 8.11
N VAL A 152 -7.46 17.48 7.23
CA VAL A 152 -6.13 16.92 7.49
C VAL A 152 -5.34 17.75 8.50
N MET A 153 -5.54 19.06 8.53
CA MET A 153 -4.91 19.94 9.53
C MET A 153 -5.37 19.65 10.96
N ALA A 154 -6.57 19.05 11.13
CA ALA A 154 -7.08 18.64 12.44
C ALA A 154 -6.41 17.35 12.95
N GLU A 155 -5.66 16.65 12.10
CA GLU A 155 -4.95 15.42 12.47
C GLU A 155 -3.56 15.73 13.04
N PRO A 156 -3.09 15.02 14.08
CA PRO A 156 -1.77 15.27 14.69
C PRO A 156 -0.57 15.13 13.73
N TRP A 157 -0.75 14.36 12.66
CA TRP A 157 0.26 14.11 11.62
C TRP A 157 0.10 15.03 10.40
N GLY A 158 -0.94 15.86 10.37
CA GLY A 158 -1.26 16.75 9.25
C GLY A 158 -0.32 17.95 9.14
N PRO A 159 -0.32 18.64 7.99
CA PRO A 159 0.36 19.93 7.85
C PRO A 159 -0.21 20.99 8.81
N SER A 160 0.63 21.88 9.32
CA SER A 160 0.25 22.87 10.34
C SER A 160 -0.29 24.20 9.79
N THR A 161 -0.22 24.42 8.47
CA THR A 161 -0.70 25.65 7.83
C THR A 161 -1.62 25.35 6.64
N PRO A 162 -2.59 26.25 6.32
CA PRO A 162 -3.46 26.08 5.17
C PRO A 162 -2.70 25.91 3.85
N GLN A 163 -1.63 26.69 3.65
CA GLN A 163 -0.81 26.63 2.44
C GLN A 163 -0.12 25.27 2.31
N ALA A 164 0.44 24.75 3.41
CA ALA A 164 1.07 23.43 3.41
C ALA A 164 0.04 22.31 3.21
N ALA A 165 -1.18 22.44 3.77
CA ALA A 165 -2.25 21.48 3.60
C ALA A 165 -2.79 21.44 2.16
N ILE A 166 -2.97 22.60 1.53
CA ILE A 166 -3.34 22.69 0.11
C ILE A 166 -2.25 22.10 -0.79
N ALA A 167 -0.98 22.45 -0.56
CA ALA A 167 0.14 21.89 -1.33
C ALA A 167 0.25 20.36 -1.15
N TRP A 168 -0.01 19.86 0.07
CA TRP A 168 -0.06 18.44 0.39
C TRP A 168 -1.17 17.70 -0.37
N TRP A 169 -2.35 18.33 -0.50
CA TRP A 169 -3.50 17.79 -1.23
C TRP A 169 -3.23 17.82 -2.74
N GLU A 170 -2.81 18.97 -3.27
CA GLU A 170 -2.52 19.15 -4.69
C GLU A 170 -1.47 18.14 -5.17
N GLY A 171 -0.37 18.00 -4.42
CA GLY A 171 0.68 17.03 -4.74
C GLY A 171 0.19 15.59 -4.77
N ARG A 172 -0.83 15.22 -3.96
CA ARG A 172 -1.45 13.89 -4.01
C ARG A 172 -2.36 13.72 -5.21
N MET A 173 -3.19 14.72 -5.52
CA MET A 173 -4.07 14.68 -6.68
C MET A 173 -3.28 14.57 -7.98
N ARG A 174 -2.21 15.37 -8.13
CA ARG A 174 -1.32 15.31 -9.30
C ARG A 174 -0.65 13.95 -9.45
N ARG A 175 -0.11 13.39 -8.36
CA ARG A 175 0.51 12.06 -8.42
C ARG A 175 -0.50 10.96 -8.72
N ALA A 176 -1.67 10.99 -8.08
CA ALA A 176 -2.73 10.02 -8.36
C ALA A 176 -3.19 10.08 -9.82
N HIS A 177 -3.44 11.29 -10.34
CA HIS A 177 -3.77 11.47 -11.75
C HIS A 177 -2.69 10.90 -12.67
N HIS A 178 -1.42 11.26 -12.44
CA HIS A 178 -0.31 10.75 -13.24
C HIS A 178 -0.17 9.22 -13.21
N SER A 179 -0.39 8.60 -12.04
CA SER A 179 -0.34 7.15 -11.91
C SER A 179 -1.53 6.47 -12.58
N LEU A 180 -2.73 7.03 -12.46
CA LEU A 180 -3.94 6.50 -13.08
C LEU A 180 -3.92 6.64 -14.61
N ASP A 181 -3.33 7.71 -15.16
CA ASP A 181 -3.20 7.90 -16.61
C ASP A 181 -2.31 6.83 -17.30
N LYS A 182 -1.50 6.09 -16.52
CA LYS A 182 -0.69 4.97 -17.01
C LYS A 182 -1.39 3.62 -16.91
N VAL A 183 -2.57 3.59 -16.31
CA VAL A 183 -3.38 2.38 -16.16
C VAL A 183 -4.43 2.36 -17.29
N PRO A 184 -4.74 1.20 -17.90
CA PRO A 184 -5.80 1.12 -18.90
C PRO A 184 -7.13 1.67 -18.35
N HIS A 185 -7.85 2.41 -19.18
CA HIS A 185 -9.07 3.12 -18.78
C HIS A 185 -10.12 2.16 -18.20
N GLU A 186 -10.22 0.94 -18.71
CA GLU A 186 -11.14 -0.09 -18.22
C GLU A 186 -10.90 -0.49 -16.75
N GLN A 187 -9.70 -0.23 -16.23
CA GLN A 187 -9.34 -0.53 -14.83
C GLN A 187 -9.53 0.66 -13.90
N VAL A 188 -9.94 1.83 -14.40
CA VAL A 188 -10.26 3.01 -13.60
C VAL A 188 -11.76 3.24 -13.64
N LEU A 189 -12.41 3.21 -12.48
CA LEU A 189 -13.88 3.27 -12.33
C LEU A 189 -14.39 4.66 -11.93
#